data_AF-A0A929NQF6-F1
#
_entry.id   AF-A0A929NQF6-F1
#
_cell.length_a   1.000
_cell.length_b   1.000
_cell.length_c   1.000
_cell.angle_alpha   90.00
_cell.angle_beta   90.00
_cell.angle_gamma   90.00
#
_symmetry.space_group_name_H-M   'P 1'
#
loop_
_entity.id
_entity.type
_entity.pdbx_description
1 polymer ?
#
loop_
_entity_poly.entity_id
_entity_poly.type
_entity_poly.pdbx_seq_one_letter_code
_entity_poly.pdbx_strand_id
1 'polypeptide(L)'
;MQNSTTRKVNGCAAAARAVAEIEADLRTFEAEERRRLGLEEDQQHWRDSDAIPFTEEQRATTTILFGGLTRMHEVLLEATFQRFGYKVKALDCPDTTSLQWGKEFGNRGQCNPTYFTVGNLLKYLIHLRDDQGMNPADIVNGYVFVTIGSCGPCRLGSYITEYRKVLRDAGFGGFRIMDVRKFGEHKRDPNVAGLKLDLPITVAGYKSIIAGDVMNLIACRSRPYEVIPGATDAAIEECREILCAAFRKGKSVWRALRRCRKVLDRIEVNRLMPKPKVAIIGEFWAMTTEGDGNYQL
;
A
#
# COMPACT_ATOMS: atom_id res chain seq x y z
N MET A 1 7.15 -53.52 31.42
CA MET A 1 7.06 -52.10 30.99
C MET A 1 7.40 -51.88 29.49
N GLN A 2 7.30 -52.89 28.61
CA GLN A 2 7.65 -52.77 27.17
C GLN A 2 6.46 -52.68 26.20
N ASN A 3 5.20 -52.63 26.68
CA ASN A 3 4.01 -52.71 25.82
C ASN A 3 3.35 -51.37 25.45
N SER A 4 3.82 -50.22 25.95
CA SER A 4 3.18 -48.92 25.66
C SER A 4 3.80 -48.18 24.46
N THR A 5 5.07 -48.44 24.15
CA THR A 5 5.81 -47.74 23.08
C THR A 5 5.50 -48.31 21.69
N THR A 6 5.38 -49.63 21.55
CA THR A 6 5.02 -50.32 20.30
C THR A 6 3.57 -50.05 19.85
N ARG A 7 2.64 -49.86 20.79
CA ARG A 7 1.25 -49.47 20.47
C ARG A 7 1.14 -48.07 19.86
N LYS A 8 1.97 -47.11 20.30
CA LYS A 8 1.96 -45.73 19.78
C LYS A 8 2.53 -45.61 18.37
N VAL A 9 3.56 -46.39 18.02
CA VAL A 9 4.18 -46.38 16.68
C VAL A 9 3.24 -47.00 15.63
N ASN A 10 2.57 -48.10 15.97
CA ASN A 10 1.60 -48.75 15.07
C ASN A 10 0.33 -47.91 14.83
N GLY A 11 -0.10 -47.13 15.83
CA GLY A 11 -1.23 -46.21 15.68
C GLY A 11 -0.93 -45.04 14.72
N CYS A 12 0.31 -44.56 14.69
CA CYS A 12 0.74 -43.49 13.78
C CYS A 12 0.81 -43.96 12.33
N ALA A 13 1.32 -45.18 12.10
CA ALA A 13 1.37 -45.80 10.77
C ALA A 13 -0.02 -46.14 10.21
N ALA A 14 -0.93 -46.62 11.07
CA ALA A 14 -2.33 -46.88 10.68
C ALA A 14 -3.09 -45.58 10.35
N ALA A 15 -2.87 -44.50 11.12
CA ALA A 15 -3.44 -43.19 10.84
C ALA A 15 -2.91 -42.60 9.53
N ALA A 16 -1.61 -42.72 9.26
CA ALA A 16 -1.01 -42.25 8.00
C ALA A 16 -1.56 -43.02 6.78
N ARG A 17 -1.81 -44.33 6.92
CA ARG A 17 -2.41 -45.15 5.88
C ARG A 17 -3.88 -44.78 5.63
N ALA A 18 -4.64 -44.51 6.69
CA ALA A 18 -6.03 -44.03 6.57
C ALA A 18 -6.10 -42.65 5.90
N VAL A 19 -5.16 -41.74 6.18
CA VAL A 19 -5.08 -40.44 5.49
C VAL A 19 -4.75 -40.63 4.01
N ALA A 20 -3.83 -41.53 3.67
CA ALA A 20 -3.49 -41.82 2.27
C ALA A 20 -4.66 -42.43 1.48
N GLU A 21 -5.46 -43.30 2.12
CA GLU A 21 -6.69 -43.85 1.53
C GLU A 21 -7.75 -42.75 1.32
N ILE A 22 -7.97 -41.88 2.30
CA ILE A 22 -8.86 -40.72 2.16
C ILE A 22 -8.40 -39.79 1.04
N GLU A 23 -7.10 -39.51 0.92
CA GLU A 23 -6.57 -38.70 -0.19
C GLU A 23 -6.79 -39.35 -1.56
N ALA A 24 -6.66 -40.67 -1.66
CA ALA A 24 -6.90 -41.41 -2.90
C ALA A 24 -8.38 -41.37 -3.31
N ASP A 25 -9.28 -41.54 -2.33
CA ASP A 25 -10.73 -41.43 -2.55
C ASP A 25 -11.11 -40.00 -2.96
N LEU A 26 -10.54 -38.98 -2.29
CA LEU A 26 -10.75 -37.57 -2.64
C LEU A 26 -10.27 -37.25 -4.05
N ARG A 27 -9.11 -37.76 -4.49
CA ARG A 27 -8.62 -37.57 -5.87
C ARG A 27 -9.51 -38.25 -6.91
N THR A 28 -10.02 -39.43 -6.60
CA THR A 28 -10.95 -40.16 -7.47
C THR A 28 -12.26 -39.40 -7.61
N PHE A 29 -12.82 -38.95 -6.48
CA PHE A 29 -14.01 -38.11 -6.45
C PHE A 29 -13.80 -36.79 -7.19
N GLU A 30 -12.67 -36.11 -6.99
CA GLU A 30 -12.32 -34.89 -7.72
C GLU A 30 -12.27 -35.14 -9.24
N ALA A 31 -11.64 -36.23 -9.69
CA ALA A 31 -11.56 -36.57 -11.12
C ALA A 31 -12.93 -36.87 -11.73
N GLU A 32 -13.78 -37.63 -11.03
CA GLU A 32 -15.15 -37.92 -11.46
C GLU A 32 -16.02 -36.65 -11.54
N GLU A 33 -15.93 -35.78 -10.52
CA GLU A 33 -16.66 -34.51 -10.50
C GLU A 33 -16.16 -33.54 -11.58
N ARG A 34 -14.84 -33.46 -11.80
CA ARG A 34 -14.27 -32.67 -12.89
C ARG A 34 -14.77 -33.18 -14.25
N ARG A 35 -14.86 -34.49 -14.46
CA ARG A 35 -15.46 -35.06 -15.67
C ARG A 35 -16.94 -34.71 -15.80
N ARG A 36 -17.72 -34.86 -14.72
CA ARG A 36 -19.15 -34.53 -14.69
C ARG A 36 -19.42 -33.06 -15.01
N LEU A 37 -18.57 -32.16 -14.50
CA LEU A 37 -18.68 -30.71 -14.70
C LEU A 37 -18.01 -30.21 -15.99
N GLY A 38 -17.38 -31.08 -16.78
CA GLY A 38 -16.67 -30.69 -18.00
C GLY A 38 -15.39 -29.88 -17.75
N LEU A 39 -14.74 -30.07 -16.61
CA LEU A 39 -13.49 -29.41 -16.18
C LEU A 39 -12.24 -30.28 -16.43
N GLU A 40 -12.28 -31.18 -17.42
CA GLU A 40 -11.15 -32.06 -17.75
C GLU A 40 -10.00 -31.31 -18.43
N GLU A 41 -10.31 -30.24 -19.17
CA GLU A 41 -9.30 -29.37 -19.76
C GLU A 41 -8.76 -28.37 -18.74
N ASP A 42 -7.44 -28.13 -18.77
CA ASP A 42 -6.84 -26.99 -18.08
C ASP A 42 -7.34 -25.73 -18.77
N GLN A 43 -8.45 -25.18 -18.27
CA GLN A 43 -8.98 -23.94 -18.79
C GLN A 43 -7.89 -22.88 -18.65
N GLN A 44 -7.56 -22.19 -19.74
CA GLN A 44 -6.72 -21.01 -19.65
C GLN A 44 -7.45 -19.97 -18.80
N HIS A 45 -7.20 -20.01 -17.50
CA HIS A 45 -7.66 -18.99 -16.59
C HIS A 45 -7.05 -17.66 -16.99
N TRP A 46 -7.83 -16.59 -16.84
CA TRP A 46 -7.34 -15.25 -17.12
C TRP A 46 -6.05 -14.99 -16.35
N ARG A 47 -4.99 -14.63 -17.09
CA ARG A 47 -3.74 -14.16 -16.52
C ARG A 47 -3.54 -12.72 -16.95
N ASP A 48 -3.09 -11.93 -16.00
CA ASP A 48 -2.73 -10.54 -16.21
C ASP A 48 -1.45 -10.46 -17.04
N SER A 49 -1.58 -10.29 -18.36
CA SER A 49 -0.45 -10.19 -19.30
C SER A 49 0.19 -8.80 -19.36
N ASP A 50 -0.43 -7.80 -18.71
CA ASP A 50 -0.06 -6.38 -18.80
C ASP A 50 0.94 -5.96 -17.71
N ALA A 51 1.57 -6.92 -17.04
CA ALA A 51 2.60 -6.65 -16.03
C ALA A 51 3.93 -6.27 -16.72
N ILE A 52 4.04 -5.02 -17.15
CA ILE A 52 5.28 -4.48 -17.71
C ILE A 52 6.33 -4.40 -16.57
N PRO A 53 7.47 -5.08 -16.71
CA PRO A 53 8.50 -5.13 -15.67
C PRO A 53 9.12 -3.75 -15.40
N PHE A 54 9.56 -3.57 -14.15
CA PHE A 54 10.48 -2.50 -13.76
C PHE A 54 11.84 -3.13 -13.51
N THR A 55 12.80 -2.87 -14.40
CA THR A 55 14.12 -3.51 -14.37
C THR A 55 15.14 -2.67 -13.59
N GLU A 56 16.30 -3.26 -13.26
CA GLU A 56 17.35 -2.58 -12.49
C GLU A 56 17.95 -1.38 -13.24
N GLU A 57 18.09 -1.47 -14.56
CA GLU A 57 18.64 -0.40 -15.41
C GLU A 57 17.74 0.83 -15.41
N GLN A 58 16.43 0.62 -15.29
CA GLN A 58 15.43 1.68 -15.27
C GLN A 58 15.41 2.45 -13.95
N ARG A 59 16.07 1.97 -12.89
CA ARG A 59 16.07 2.60 -11.56
C ARG A 59 16.62 4.02 -11.56
N ALA A 60 17.61 4.32 -12.41
CA ALA A 60 18.24 5.63 -12.47
C ALA A 60 17.37 6.67 -13.20
N THR A 61 16.49 6.25 -14.10
CA THR A 61 15.69 7.12 -14.97
C THR A 61 14.23 7.20 -14.55
N THR A 62 13.69 6.11 -14.01
CA THR A 62 12.27 5.98 -13.66
C THR A 62 11.96 6.59 -12.30
N THR A 63 10.90 7.39 -12.23
CA THR A 63 10.36 7.93 -10.98
C THR A 63 9.25 7.04 -10.44
N ILE A 64 9.41 6.59 -9.20
CA ILE A 64 8.41 5.81 -8.47
C ILE A 64 7.40 6.77 -7.85
N LEU A 65 6.14 6.59 -8.21
CA LEU A 65 5.00 7.26 -7.62
C LEU A 65 4.35 6.33 -6.61
N PHE A 66 3.96 6.86 -5.45
CA PHE A 66 3.14 6.15 -4.50
C PHE A 66 2.18 7.12 -3.82
N GLY A 67 1.05 6.61 -3.35
CA GLY A 67 0.05 7.40 -2.67
C GLY A 67 -1.06 6.55 -2.06
N GLY A 68 -1.85 7.15 -1.17
CA GLY A 68 -3.00 6.50 -0.52
C GLY A 68 -2.75 6.13 0.94
N LEU A 69 -1.66 6.62 1.55
CA LEU A 69 -1.46 6.60 3.00
C LEU A 69 -1.66 8.02 3.55
N THR A 70 -1.44 8.19 4.85
CA THR A 70 -1.45 9.55 5.44
C THR A 70 -0.19 10.31 5.03
N ARG A 71 -0.26 11.64 4.99
CA ARG A 71 0.82 12.51 4.54
C ARG A 71 2.12 12.27 5.30
N MET A 72 2.05 12.06 6.62
CA MET A 72 3.23 11.74 7.43
C MET A 72 3.88 10.42 6.99
N HIS A 73 3.10 9.37 6.71
CA HIS A 73 3.67 8.11 6.24
C HIS A 73 4.37 8.28 4.90
N GLU A 74 3.73 9.01 3.99
CA GLU A 74 4.20 9.17 2.62
C GLU A 74 5.52 9.94 2.55
N VAL A 75 5.63 11.09 3.21
CA VAL A 75 6.87 11.89 3.19
C VAL A 75 8.04 11.18 3.89
N LEU A 76 7.77 10.35 4.89
CA LEU A 76 8.80 9.56 5.57
C LEU A 76 9.26 8.38 4.72
N LEU A 77 8.33 7.72 4.01
CA LEU A 77 8.66 6.71 3.02
C LEU A 77 9.47 7.32 1.87
N GLU A 78 9.06 8.46 1.33
CA GLU A 78 9.78 9.17 0.27
C GLU A 78 11.22 9.47 0.69
N ALA A 79 11.41 10.07 1.88
CA ALA A 79 12.73 10.34 2.43
C ALA A 79 13.55 9.06 2.65
N THR A 80 12.89 7.96 3.00
CA THR A 80 13.54 6.65 3.17
C THR A 80 14.01 6.09 1.83
N PHE A 81 13.16 6.05 0.81
CA PHE A 81 13.55 5.55 -0.52
C PHE A 81 14.61 6.42 -1.18
N GLN A 82 14.54 7.75 -1.02
CA GLN A 82 15.56 8.69 -1.49
C GLN A 82 16.95 8.38 -0.90
N ARG A 83 17.03 7.98 0.38
CA ARG A 83 18.30 7.56 1.00
C ARG A 83 18.93 6.38 0.26
N PHE A 84 18.12 5.47 -0.25
CA PHE A 84 18.59 4.31 -1.00
C PHE A 84 18.74 4.60 -2.51
N GLY A 85 18.73 5.86 -2.94
CA GLY A 85 19.02 6.25 -4.32
C GLY A 85 17.89 6.00 -5.32
N TYR A 86 16.66 5.80 -4.85
CA TYR A 86 15.49 5.74 -5.72
C TYR A 86 14.97 7.15 -6.01
N LYS A 87 14.58 7.41 -7.27
CA LYS A 87 13.78 8.57 -7.63
C LYS A 87 12.35 8.29 -7.24
N VAL A 88 11.87 8.94 -6.18
CA VAL A 88 10.53 8.67 -5.64
C VAL A 88 9.81 9.97 -5.33
N LYS A 89 8.51 9.98 -5.59
CA LYS A 89 7.61 11.09 -5.32
C LYS A 89 6.34 10.55 -4.65
N ALA A 90 6.09 10.98 -3.41
CA ALA A 90 4.78 10.86 -2.81
C ALA A 90 3.81 11.77 -3.55
N LEU A 91 2.66 11.23 -3.94
CA LEU A 91 1.56 12.04 -4.44
C LEU A 91 0.98 12.89 -3.31
N ASP A 92 0.33 14.00 -3.64
CA ASP A 92 -0.35 14.81 -2.64
C ASP A 92 -1.63 14.14 -2.16
N CYS A 93 -2.18 14.62 -1.04
CA CYS A 93 -3.39 14.05 -0.47
C CYS A 93 -4.55 14.17 -1.49
N PRO A 94 -5.27 13.07 -1.79
CA PRO A 94 -6.36 13.13 -2.76
C PRO A 94 -7.47 14.08 -2.33
N ASP A 95 -8.03 14.80 -3.30
CA ASP A 95 -9.12 15.76 -3.10
C ASP A 95 -10.34 15.38 -3.95
N THR A 96 -11.38 16.23 -3.90
CA THR A 96 -12.59 16.06 -4.71
C THR A 96 -12.31 16.00 -6.22
N THR A 97 -11.26 16.66 -6.71
CA THR A 97 -10.84 16.57 -8.11
C THR A 97 -10.32 15.18 -8.43
N SER A 98 -9.51 14.59 -7.53
CA SER A 98 -9.07 13.20 -7.65
C SER A 98 -10.27 12.24 -7.70
N LEU A 99 -11.32 12.46 -6.88
CA LEU A 99 -12.54 11.66 -6.95
C LEU A 99 -13.26 11.77 -8.31
N GLN A 100 -13.36 12.99 -8.87
CA GLN A 100 -14.02 13.23 -10.16
C GLN A 100 -13.33 12.48 -11.30
N TRP A 101 -12.01 12.63 -11.42
CA TRP A 101 -11.21 11.88 -12.41
C TRP A 101 -11.35 10.36 -12.23
N GLY A 102 -11.30 9.89 -10.98
CA GLY A 102 -11.49 8.48 -10.66
C GLY A 102 -12.87 7.96 -11.11
N LYS A 103 -13.93 8.73 -10.94
CA LYS A 103 -15.30 8.35 -11.35
C LYS A 103 -15.53 8.46 -12.86
N GLU A 104 -14.90 9.42 -13.52
CA GLU A 104 -15.05 9.65 -14.96
C GLU A 104 -14.46 8.49 -15.78
N PHE A 105 -13.24 8.06 -15.43
CA PHE A 105 -12.52 7.01 -16.14
C PHE A 105 -12.66 5.62 -15.48
N GLY A 106 -13.12 5.57 -14.24
CA GLY A 106 -13.27 4.33 -13.49
C GLY A 106 -14.50 3.52 -13.88
N ASN A 107 -14.50 2.23 -13.53
CA ASN A 107 -15.72 1.44 -13.62
C ASN A 107 -16.73 1.90 -12.57
N ARG A 108 -18.02 1.92 -12.92
CA ARG A 108 -19.09 2.24 -11.98
C ARG A 108 -19.19 1.12 -10.95
N GLY A 109 -19.31 1.50 -9.68
CA GLY A 109 -19.44 0.54 -8.56
C GLY A 109 -18.12 0.12 -7.93
N GLN A 110 -17.00 0.82 -8.19
CA GLN A 110 -15.83 0.75 -7.32
C GLN A 110 -16.08 1.49 -6.00
N CYS A 111 -15.34 1.11 -4.95
CA CYS A 111 -15.39 1.84 -3.69
C CYS A 111 -14.61 3.17 -3.80
N ASN A 112 -14.97 4.14 -2.96
CA ASN A 112 -14.34 5.46 -2.94
C ASN A 112 -12.81 5.45 -2.88
N PRO A 113 -12.13 4.59 -2.07
CA PRO A 113 -10.68 4.60 -2.00
C PRO A 113 -10.04 4.28 -3.36
N THR A 114 -10.69 3.43 -4.18
CA THR A 114 -10.24 3.17 -5.55
C THR A 114 -10.27 4.44 -6.37
N TYR A 115 -11.40 5.17 -6.37
CA TYR A 115 -11.57 6.39 -7.15
C TYR A 115 -10.59 7.48 -6.72
N PHE A 116 -10.46 7.73 -5.42
CA PHE A 116 -9.52 8.73 -4.92
C PHE A 116 -8.07 8.37 -5.26
N THR A 117 -7.66 7.12 -5.06
CA THR A 117 -6.26 6.72 -5.30
C THR A 117 -5.91 6.77 -6.78
N VAL A 118 -6.72 6.16 -7.64
CA VAL A 118 -6.45 6.15 -9.10
C VAL A 118 -6.63 7.51 -9.72
N GLY A 119 -7.63 8.26 -9.27
CA GLY A 119 -7.90 9.59 -9.78
C GLY A 119 -6.83 10.59 -9.34
N ASN A 120 -6.21 10.40 -8.18
CA ASN A 120 -5.06 11.20 -7.76
C ASN A 120 -3.81 10.91 -8.59
N LEU A 121 -3.57 9.63 -8.90
CA LEU A 121 -2.54 9.25 -9.87
C LEU A 121 -2.83 9.91 -11.23
N LEU A 122 -4.05 9.75 -11.75
CA LEU A 122 -4.43 10.29 -13.04
C LEU A 122 -4.30 11.82 -13.08
N LYS A 123 -4.79 12.52 -12.06
CA LYS A 123 -4.63 13.97 -11.88
C LYS A 123 -3.17 14.40 -12.00
N TYR A 124 -2.26 13.68 -11.36
CA TYR A 124 -0.83 13.95 -11.44
C TYR A 124 -0.26 13.69 -12.85
N LEU A 125 -0.66 12.61 -13.52
CA LEU A 125 -0.19 12.31 -14.88
C LEU A 125 -0.73 13.33 -15.91
N ILE A 126 -1.98 13.78 -15.75
CA ILE A 126 -2.57 14.85 -16.55
C ILE A 126 -1.80 16.15 -16.35
N HIS A 127 -1.45 16.51 -15.11
CA HIS A 127 -0.61 17.68 -14.84
C HIS A 127 0.74 17.60 -15.56
N LEU A 128 1.39 16.43 -15.57
CA LEU A 128 2.64 16.23 -16.33
C LEU A 128 2.45 16.42 -17.84
N ARG A 129 1.33 15.95 -18.40
CA ARG A 129 1.03 16.05 -19.83
C ARG A 129 0.66 17.47 -20.25
N ASP A 130 -0.30 18.06 -19.55
CA ASP A 130 -0.98 19.29 -19.98
C ASP A 130 -0.30 20.55 -19.45
N ASP A 131 0.18 20.54 -18.20
CA ASP A 131 0.81 21.72 -17.59
C ASP A 131 2.34 21.73 -17.75
N GLN A 132 2.98 20.55 -17.66
CA GLN A 132 4.43 20.42 -17.87
C GLN A 132 4.81 20.07 -19.32
N GLY A 133 3.83 19.84 -20.20
CA GLY A 133 4.04 19.59 -21.63
C GLY A 133 4.78 18.29 -21.96
N MET A 134 4.80 17.30 -21.04
CA MET A 134 5.48 16.03 -21.28
C MET A 134 4.68 15.14 -22.23
N ASN A 135 5.37 14.45 -23.14
CA ASN A 135 4.73 13.48 -24.03
C ASN A 135 4.19 12.29 -23.21
N PRO A 136 2.93 11.84 -23.42
CA PRO A 136 2.37 10.67 -22.75
C PRO A 136 3.26 9.41 -22.81
N ALA A 137 3.96 9.19 -23.92
CA ALA A 137 4.87 8.05 -24.06
C ALA A 137 6.07 8.15 -23.09
N ASP A 138 6.61 9.34 -22.88
CA ASP A 138 7.71 9.58 -21.93
C ASP A 138 7.21 9.42 -20.49
N ILE A 139 5.97 9.83 -20.20
CA ILE A 139 5.35 9.62 -18.89
C ILE A 139 5.19 8.11 -18.61
N VAL A 140 4.64 7.35 -19.55
CA VAL A 140 4.44 5.90 -19.41
C VAL A 140 5.76 5.16 -19.17
N ASN A 141 6.82 5.55 -19.88
CA ASN A 141 8.15 4.94 -19.77
C ASN A 141 8.99 5.47 -18.59
N GLY A 142 8.75 6.70 -18.16
CA GLY A 142 9.53 7.40 -17.15
C GLY A 142 8.98 7.27 -15.72
N TYR A 143 7.77 6.75 -15.55
CA TYR A 143 7.13 6.63 -14.24
C TYR A 143 6.61 5.20 -13.97
N VAL A 144 6.45 4.89 -12.69
CA VAL A 144 5.82 3.65 -12.21
C VAL A 144 5.02 3.95 -10.95
N PHE A 145 3.80 3.43 -10.84
CA PHE A 145 3.01 3.57 -9.62
C PHE A 145 3.09 2.31 -8.76
N VAL A 146 3.56 2.45 -7.53
CA VAL A 146 3.67 1.37 -6.56
C VAL A 146 2.51 1.46 -5.58
N THR A 147 1.75 0.39 -5.49
CA THR A 147 0.59 0.26 -4.61
C THR A 147 0.60 -1.07 -3.86
N ILE A 148 -0.31 -1.23 -2.91
CA ILE A 148 -0.48 -2.43 -2.12
C ILE A 148 -1.78 -3.12 -2.58
N GLY A 149 -1.69 -4.36 -3.03
CA GLY A 149 -2.89 -5.18 -3.20
C GLY A 149 -3.30 -5.88 -1.90
N SER A 150 -4.45 -6.57 -1.92
CA SER A 150 -4.82 -7.53 -0.86
C SER A 150 -5.44 -8.79 -1.47
N CYS A 151 -5.48 -9.89 -0.71
CA CYS A 151 -6.17 -11.13 -1.05
C CYS A 151 -7.42 -11.35 -0.16
N GLY A 152 -7.87 -10.29 0.52
CA GLY A 152 -9.04 -10.34 1.40
C GLY A 152 -10.38 -10.20 0.66
N PRO A 153 -11.50 -10.17 1.41
CA PRO A 153 -12.85 -10.10 0.85
C PRO A 153 -13.18 -8.75 0.18
N CYS A 154 -12.30 -7.76 0.29
CA CYS A 154 -12.49 -6.45 -0.33
C CYS A 154 -11.92 -6.41 -1.76
N ARG A 155 -12.38 -5.44 -2.55
CA ARG A 155 -11.92 -5.22 -3.93
C ARG A 155 -10.48 -4.71 -4.04
N LEU A 156 -9.75 -4.53 -2.95
CA LEU A 156 -8.35 -4.08 -2.98
C LEU A 156 -7.44 -4.99 -3.82
N GLY A 157 -7.77 -6.29 -3.92
CA GLY A 157 -7.07 -7.20 -4.81
C GLY A 157 -7.25 -6.91 -6.32
N SER A 158 -8.36 -6.27 -6.70
CA SER A 158 -8.65 -5.91 -8.10
C SER A 158 -8.25 -4.47 -8.45
N TYR A 159 -7.73 -3.68 -7.50
CA TYR A 159 -7.41 -2.28 -7.72
C TYR A 159 -6.44 -2.06 -8.89
N ILE A 160 -5.44 -2.92 -9.03
CA ILE A 160 -4.44 -2.80 -10.09
C ILE A 160 -5.08 -2.92 -11.47
N THR A 161 -6.03 -3.84 -11.64
CA THR A 161 -6.79 -4.00 -12.89
C THR A 161 -7.62 -2.76 -13.17
N GLU A 162 -8.30 -2.22 -12.16
CA GLU A 162 -9.07 -0.99 -12.28
C GLU A 162 -8.18 0.22 -12.62
N TYR A 163 -6.99 0.31 -12.02
CA TYR A 163 -6.06 1.38 -12.29
C TYR A 163 -5.56 1.33 -13.73
N ARG A 164 -5.21 0.16 -14.24
CA ARG A 164 -4.80 0.00 -15.65
C ARG A 164 -5.92 0.35 -16.61
N LYS A 165 -7.18 0.01 -16.30
CA LYS A 165 -8.35 0.43 -17.10
C LYS A 165 -8.46 1.95 -17.15
N VAL A 166 -8.45 2.61 -15.99
CA VAL A 166 -8.53 4.08 -15.89
C VAL A 166 -7.42 4.74 -16.71
N LEU A 167 -6.18 4.28 -16.55
CA LEU A 167 -5.02 4.84 -17.25
C LEU A 167 -5.09 4.61 -18.77
N ARG A 168 -5.55 3.44 -19.21
CA ARG A 168 -5.77 3.13 -20.63
C ARG A 168 -6.78 4.09 -21.26
N ASP A 169 -7.92 4.28 -20.60
CA ASP A 169 -9.01 5.13 -21.10
C ASP A 169 -8.62 6.61 -21.07
N ALA A 170 -7.74 7.03 -20.17
CA ALA A 170 -7.22 8.39 -20.09
C ALA A 170 -6.03 8.68 -21.03
N GLY A 171 -5.63 7.70 -21.87
CA GLY A 171 -4.53 7.86 -22.83
C GLY A 171 -3.12 7.53 -22.31
N PHE A 172 -3.01 6.95 -21.12
CA PHE A 172 -1.76 6.45 -20.52
C PHE A 172 -1.69 4.91 -20.58
N GLY A 173 -2.15 4.32 -21.68
CA GLY A 173 -2.06 2.88 -21.90
C GLY A 173 -0.62 2.37 -21.80
N GLY A 174 -0.42 1.24 -21.12
CA GLY A 174 0.91 0.69 -20.85
C GLY A 174 1.63 1.28 -19.63
N PHE A 175 0.99 2.18 -18.87
CA PHE A 175 1.57 2.68 -17.62
C PHE A 175 1.81 1.56 -16.60
N ARG A 176 3.01 1.53 -16.02
CA ARG A 176 3.43 0.48 -15.07
C ARG A 176 2.79 0.68 -13.70
N ILE A 177 2.12 -0.35 -13.21
CA ILE A 177 1.54 -0.42 -11.86
C ILE A 177 2.04 -1.68 -11.18
N MET A 178 2.64 -1.53 -10.00
CA MET A 178 3.28 -2.61 -9.24
C MET A 178 2.58 -2.85 -7.89
N ASP A 179 2.37 -4.13 -7.56
CA ASP A 179 1.96 -4.58 -6.21
C ASP A 179 3.21 -4.88 -5.37
N VAL A 180 3.37 -4.20 -4.23
CA VAL A 180 4.46 -4.46 -3.28
C VAL A 180 4.45 -5.91 -2.78
N ARG A 181 3.29 -6.56 -2.66
CA ARG A 181 3.22 -7.95 -2.17
C ARG A 181 3.82 -8.95 -3.13
N LYS A 182 3.53 -8.80 -4.43
CA LYS A 182 4.08 -9.64 -5.50
C LYS A 182 5.61 -9.56 -5.52
N PHE A 183 6.20 -8.47 -5.04
CA PHE A 183 7.65 -8.37 -4.86
C PHE A 183 8.22 -9.39 -3.86
N GLY A 184 7.47 -9.72 -2.81
CA GLY A 184 7.85 -10.76 -1.85
C GLY A 184 7.87 -12.17 -2.44
N GLU A 185 6.98 -12.42 -3.40
CA GLU A 185 6.81 -13.69 -4.12
C GLU A 185 7.82 -13.82 -5.27
N HIS A 186 8.17 -12.71 -5.93
CA HIS A 186 9.10 -12.64 -7.06
C HIS A 186 10.53 -12.21 -6.69
N LYS A 187 10.98 -12.42 -5.44
CA LYS A 187 12.36 -12.10 -5.01
C LYS A 187 13.47 -12.70 -5.89
N ARG A 188 13.14 -13.68 -6.74
CA ARG A 188 14.04 -14.38 -7.65
C ARG A 188 13.81 -14.08 -9.13
N ASP A 189 12.86 -13.21 -9.49
CA ASP A 189 12.62 -12.84 -10.89
C ASP A 189 13.48 -11.62 -11.27
N PRO A 190 14.51 -11.80 -12.12
CA PRO A 190 15.37 -10.71 -12.58
C PRO A 190 14.62 -9.64 -13.36
N ASN A 191 13.43 -9.95 -13.90
CA ASN A 191 12.63 -9.00 -14.65
C ASN A 191 11.87 -8.01 -13.75
N VAL A 192 11.79 -8.23 -12.43
CA VAL A 192 11.09 -7.31 -11.49
C VAL A 192 12.09 -6.55 -10.60
N ALA A 193 13.39 -6.59 -10.93
CA ALA A 193 14.50 -6.19 -10.06
C ALA A 193 14.65 -4.67 -9.78
N GLY A 194 13.89 -3.80 -10.45
CA GLY A 194 14.04 -2.35 -10.34
C GLY A 194 13.82 -1.81 -8.92
N LEU A 195 12.97 -2.45 -8.12
CA LEU A 195 12.70 -2.08 -6.73
C LEU A 195 13.32 -3.08 -5.75
N LYS A 196 14.65 -3.08 -5.55
CA LYS A 196 15.30 -4.00 -4.62
C LYS A 196 14.92 -3.75 -3.15
N LEU A 197 13.95 -4.50 -2.63
CA LEU A 197 13.55 -4.50 -1.22
C LEU A 197 14.44 -5.45 -0.39
N ASP A 198 15.69 -5.05 -0.19
CA ASP A 198 16.61 -5.73 0.71
C ASP A 198 16.26 -5.52 2.20
N LEU A 199 16.93 -6.26 3.10
CA LEU A 199 16.66 -6.14 4.53
C LEU A 199 16.90 -4.70 5.06
N PRO A 200 17.98 -3.98 4.69
CA PRO A 200 18.18 -2.59 5.08
C PRO A 200 17.04 -1.64 4.72
N ILE A 201 16.58 -1.63 3.45
CA ILE A 201 15.48 -0.74 3.04
C ILE A 201 14.16 -1.15 3.66
N THR A 202 13.92 -2.46 3.78
CA THR A 202 12.71 -2.99 4.42
C THR A 202 12.62 -2.57 5.88
N VAL A 203 13.70 -2.74 6.66
CA VAL A 203 13.75 -2.30 8.06
C VAL A 203 13.62 -0.79 8.19
N ALA A 204 14.21 -0.01 7.27
CA ALA A 204 14.07 1.44 7.26
C ALA A 204 12.62 1.87 6.96
N GLY A 205 11.97 1.23 5.99
CA GLY A 205 10.56 1.46 5.64
C GLY A 205 9.60 1.08 6.77
N TYR A 206 9.82 -0.04 7.45
CA TYR A 206 9.04 -0.36 8.66
C TYR A 206 9.21 0.70 9.74
N LYS A 207 10.43 1.21 9.96
CA LYS A 207 10.66 2.29 10.92
C LYS A 207 9.99 3.60 10.50
N SER A 208 9.90 3.91 9.21
CA SER A 208 9.17 5.11 8.75
C SER A 208 7.68 4.98 8.97
N ILE A 209 7.10 3.80 8.76
CA ILE A 209 5.69 3.55 9.05
C ILE A 209 5.40 3.71 10.54
N ILE A 210 6.17 3.03 11.40
CA ILE A 210 6.00 3.14 12.87
C ILE A 210 6.18 4.58 13.35
N ALA A 211 7.15 5.33 12.78
CA ALA A 211 7.33 6.73 13.13
C ALA A 211 6.12 7.58 12.70
N GLY A 212 5.53 7.31 11.53
CA GLY A 212 4.30 7.93 11.08
C GLY A 212 3.13 7.67 12.03
N ASP A 213 2.91 6.41 12.41
CA ASP A 213 1.88 6.01 13.36
C ASP A 213 2.02 6.74 14.69
N VAL A 214 3.23 6.79 15.26
CA VAL A 214 3.48 7.49 16.54
C VAL A 214 3.14 8.97 16.44
N MET A 215 3.50 9.63 15.35
CA MET A 215 3.20 11.06 15.14
C MET A 215 1.70 11.29 14.98
N ASN A 216 1.02 10.49 14.16
CA ASN A 216 -0.43 10.59 13.95
C ASN A 216 -1.20 10.35 15.26
N LEU A 217 -0.82 9.32 16.04
CA LEU A 217 -1.45 9.01 17.32
C LEU A 217 -1.30 10.15 18.32
N ILE A 218 -0.13 10.78 18.40
CA ILE A 218 0.08 11.94 19.26
C ILE A 218 -0.74 13.14 18.76
N ALA A 219 -0.76 13.38 17.44
CA ALA A 219 -1.55 14.46 16.85
C ALA A 219 -3.04 14.32 17.20
N CYS A 220 -3.62 13.13 16.97
CA CYS A 220 -5.01 12.84 17.31
C CYS A 220 -5.30 12.95 18.82
N ARG A 221 -4.31 12.71 19.68
CA ARG A 221 -4.45 12.85 21.14
C ARG A 221 -4.35 14.30 21.61
N SER A 222 -3.55 15.13 20.94
CA SER A 222 -3.32 16.53 21.35
C SER A 222 -4.33 17.50 20.73
N ARG A 223 -4.64 17.35 19.44
CA ARG A 223 -5.46 18.28 18.64
C ARG A 223 -6.82 18.63 19.29
N PRO A 224 -7.60 17.69 19.85
CA PRO A 224 -8.90 18.04 20.47
C PRO A 224 -8.79 18.89 21.73
N TYR A 225 -7.61 18.95 22.34
CA TYR A 225 -7.35 19.61 23.61
C TYR A 225 -6.39 20.79 23.50
N GLU A 226 -5.91 21.14 22.30
CA GLU A 226 -5.01 22.27 22.12
C GLU A 226 -5.67 23.58 22.54
N VAL A 227 -4.92 24.43 23.26
CA VAL A 227 -5.41 25.75 23.71
C VAL A 227 -5.39 26.75 22.56
N ILE A 228 -4.32 26.71 21.74
CA ILE A 228 -4.15 27.54 20.55
C ILE A 228 -4.52 26.68 19.34
N PRO A 229 -5.60 27.01 18.60
CA PRO A 229 -5.98 26.28 17.39
C PRO A 229 -4.83 26.20 16.37
N GLY A 230 -4.57 25.00 15.84
CA GLY A 230 -3.51 24.73 14.88
C GLY A 230 -2.11 24.52 15.48
N ALA A 231 -1.94 24.64 16.80
CA ALA A 231 -0.64 24.42 17.44
C ALA A 231 -0.12 22.99 17.26
N THR A 232 -1.02 22.00 17.28
CA THR A 232 -0.66 20.61 17.04
C THR A 232 -0.17 20.41 15.60
N ASP A 233 -0.85 21.01 14.62
CA ASP A 233 -0.49 20.84 13.21
C ASP A 233 0.86 21.50 12.89
N ALA A 234 1.12 22.70 13.44
CA ALA A 234 2.42 23.35 13.35
C ALA A 234 3.55 22.52 13.97
N ALA A 235 3.32 21.92 15.13
CA ALA A 235 4.30 21.05 15.79
C ALA A 235 4.56 19.75 15.00
N ILE A 236 3.51 19.16 14.40
CA ILE A 236 3.62 17.97 13.54
C ILE A 236 4.42 18.28 12.28
N GLU A 237 4.23 19.46 11.70
CA GLU A 237 4.99 19.92 10.53
C GLU A 237 6.49 20.08 10.85
N GLU A 238 6.85 20.69 11.98
CA GLU A 238 8.25 20.75 12.43
C GLU A 238 8.82 19.34 12.68
N CYS A 239 8.03 18.45 13.29
CA CYS A 239 8.44 17.06 13.52
C CYS A 239 8.65 16.29 12.21
N ARG A 240 7.83 16.56 11.19
CA ARG A 240 7.94 15.98 9.84
C ARG A 240 9.28 16.31 9.24
N GLU A 241 9.70 17.58 9.26
CA GLU A 241 11.00 18.00 8.75
C GLU A 241 12.17 17.31 9.48
N ILE A 242 12.10 17.24 10.82
CA ILE A 242 13.10 16.58 11.67
C ILE A 242 13.25 15.10 11.31
N LEU A 243 12.13 14.40 11.12
CA LEU A 243 12.09 12.98 10.79
C LEU A 243 12.51 12.73 9.35
N CYS A 244 11.98 13.46 8.37
CA CYS A 244 12.41 13.36 6.96
C CYS A 244 13.91 13.58 6.82
N ALA A 245 14.49 14.58 7.51
CA ALA A 245 15.92 14.79 7.51
C ALA A 245 16.70 13.62 8.14
N ALA A 246 16.15 12.95 9.15
CA ALA A 246 16.76 11.78 9.76
C ALA A 246 16.71 10.55 8.84
N PHE A 247 15.57 10.27 8.21
CA PHE A 247 15.41 9.16 7.27
C PHE A 247 16.27 9.35 6.03
N ARG A 248 16.26 10.54 5.41
CA ARG A 248 17.07 10.85 4.22
C ARG A 248 18.57 10.70 4.47
N LYS A 249 19.04 11.11 5.65
CA LYS A 249 20.48 11.03 6.05
C LYS A 249 20.84 9.71 6.74
N GLY A 250 19.91 8.78 6.91
CA GLY A 250 20.14 7.53 7.64
C GLY A 250 20.51 7.68 9.11
N LYS A 251 20.10 8.77 9.75
CA LYS A 251 20.37 9.04 11.17
C LYS A 251 19.42 8.24 12.07
N SER A 252 19.75 8.18 13.36
CA SER A 252 18.94 7.47 14.35
C SER A 252 17.52 8.04 14.45
N VAL A 253 16.52 7.25 14.03
CA VAL A 253 15.09 7.56 14.13
C VAL A 253 14.70 7.85 15.57
N TRP A 254 15.23 7.08 16.53
CA TRP A 254 14.91 7.27 17.94
C TRP A 254 15.40 8.62 18.50
N ARG A 255 16.59 9.09 18.09
CA ARG A 255 17.05 10.45 18.45
C ARG A 255 16.19 11.52 17.78
N ALA A 256 15.72 11.29 16.55
CA ALA A 256 14.81 12.19 15.88
C ALA A 256 13.46 12.28 16.62
N LEU A 257 12.85 11.13 16.98
CA LEU A 257 11.64 11.07 17.80
C LEU A 257 11.80 11.76 19.16
N ARG A 258 12.96 11.65 19.81
CA ARG A 258 13.24 12.41 21.04
C ARG A 258 13.28 13.92 20.84
N ARG A 259 13.72 14.40 19.66
CA ARG A 259 13.65 15.83 19.32
C ARG A 259 12.19 16.22 19.06
N CYS A 260 11.46 15.43 18.29
CA CYS A 260 10.02 15.62 18.06
C CYS A 260 9.25 15.71 19.39
N ARG A 261 9.57 14.84 20.37
CA ARG A 261 8.99 14.92 21.71
C ARG A 261 9.16 16.30 22.34
N LYS A 262 10.35 16.91 22.26
CA LYS A 262 10.57 18.26 22.82
C LYS A 262 9.74 19.34 22.13
N VAL A 263 9.43 19.18 20.85
CA VAL A 263 8.55 20.08 20.09
C VAL A 263 7.11 19.88 20.56
N LEU A 264 6.66 18.62 20.61
CA LEU A 264 5.31 18.23 21.03
C LEU A 264 5.01 18.60 22.49
N ASP A 265 6.01 18.55 23.38
CA ASP A 265 5.89 18.94 24.80
C ASP A 265 5.60 20.45 24.98
N ARG A 266 5.79 21.27 23.93
CA ARG A 266 5.45 22.71 23.94
C ARG A 266 3.99 22.98 23.62
N ILE A 267 3.24 22.00 23.13
CA ILE A 267 1.83 22.18 22.79
C ILE A 267 1.06 22.33 24.10
N GLU A 268 0.47 23.52 24.29
CA GLU A 268 -0.40 23.76 25.42
C GLU A 268 -1.73 23.03 25.22
N VAL A 269 -2.06 22.11 26.14
CA VAL A 269 -3.28 21.29 26.08
C VAL A 269 -4.12 21.43 27.33
N ASN A 270 -5.40 21.78 27.18
CA ASN A 270 -6.38 21.83 28.26
C ASN A 270 -7.19 20.53 28.32
N ARG A 271 -6.72 19.57 29.13
CA ARG A 271 -7.39 18.28 29.34
C ARG A 271 -8.54 18.32 30.35
N LEU A 272 -8.78 19.46 31.00
CA LEU A 272 -9.90 19.62 31.93
C LEU A 272 -11.23 19.82 31.21
N MET A 273 -11.20 20.11 29.91
CA MET A 273 -12.40 20.15 29.08
C MET A 273 -12.86 18.74 28.71
N PRO A 274 -14.02 18.27 29.18
CA PRO A 274 -14.57 16.99 28.73
C PRO A 274 -14.92 17.08 27.24
N LYS A 275 -14.40 16.13 26.45
CA LYS A 275 -14.71 15.98 25.03
C LYS A 275 -15.43 14.65 24.81
N PRO A 276 -16.49 14.60 23.99
CA PRO A 276 -17.16 13.35 23.66
C PRO A 276 -16.17 12.42 22.94
N LYS A 277 -16.17 11.14 23.32
CA LYS A 277 -15.41 10.10 22.61
C LYS A 277 -16.36 9.44 21.61
N VAL A 278 -16.01 9.52 20.34
CA VAL A 278 -16.76 8.93 19.23
C VAL A 278 -15.88 7.88 18.56
N ALA A 279 -16.46 6.72 18.26
CA ALA A 279 -15.84 5.73 17.38
C ALA A 279 -16.43 5.89 15.98
N ILE A 280 -15.59 6.16 15.00
CA ILE A 280 -15.99 6.12 13.59
C ILE A 280 -15.80 4.68 13.14
N ILE A 281 -16.88 4.05 12.68
CA ILE A 281 -16.89 2.67 12.18
C ILE A 281 -17.36 2.71 10.73
N GLY A 282 -16.60 2.10 9.84
CA GLY A 282 -16.92 2.10 8.42
C GLY A 282 -15.71 1.75 7.57
N GLU A 283 -15.69 2.25 6.34
CA GLU A 283 -14.52 2.08 5.49
C GLU A 283 -13.29 2.82 6.05
N PHE A 284 -12.10 2.29 5.76
CA PHE A 284 -10.85 2.87 6.27
C PHE A 284 -10.63 4.29 5.75
N TRP A 285 -11.02 4.59 4.51
CA TRP A 285 -10.84 5.92 3.92
C TRP A 285 -11.59 6.99 4.70
N ALA A 286 -12.83 6.72 5.12
CA ALA A 286 -13.59 7.64 5.97
C ALA A 286 -12.96 7.86 7.35
N MET A 287 -12.13 6.93 7.83
CA MET A 287 -11.44 7.03 9.13
C MET A 287 -10.06 7.70 9.04
N THR A 288 -9.36 7.53 7.91
CA THR A 288 -7.93 7.88 7.80
C THR A 288 -7.64 8.93 6.72
N THR A 289 -8.63 9.37 5.95
CA THR A 289 -8.42 10.43 4.95
C THR A 289 -8.06 11.75 5.65
N GLU A 290 -6.99 12.37 5.18
CA GLU A 290 -6.57 13.71 5.60
C GLU A 290 -6.96 14.78 4.56
N GLY A 291 -7.51 14.36 3.42
CA GLY A 291 -7.97 15.23 2.34
C GLY A 291 -9.49 15.38 2.35
N ASP A 292 -10.04 15.86 1.23
CA ASP A 292 -11.49 15.99 1.09
C ASP A 292 -12.15 14.61 1.21
N GLY A 293 -13.16 14.52 2.08
CA GLY A 293 -14.05 13.37 2.11
C GLY A 293 -15.21 13.52 1.15
N ASN A 294 -15.83 12.38 0.81
CA ASN A 294 -17.07 12.35 0.04
C ASN A 294 -18.31 12.56 0.95
N TYR A 295 -18.29 13.55 1.85
CA TYR A 295 -19.34 13.73 2.84
C TYR A 295 -20.53 14.59 2.33
N GLN A 296 -20.44 15.10 1.10
CA GLN A 296 -21.40 16.06 0.52
C GLN A 296 -21.90 15.69 -0.90
N LEU A 297 -21.71 14.45 -1.37
CA LEU A 297 -22.28 13.97 -2.65
C LEU A 297 -23.58 13.19 -2.47
#